data_AF-A0A416HH90-F1
#
_entry.id   AF-A0A416HH90-F1
#
_cell.length_a   1.000
_cell.length_b   1.000
_cell.length_c   1.000
_cell.angle_alpha   90.00
_cell.angle_beta   90.00
_cell.angle_gamma   90.00
#
_symmetry.space_group_name_H-M   'P 1'
#
loop_
_entity.id
_entity.type
_entity.pdbx_description
1 polymer ?
#
loop_
_entity_poly.entity_id
_entity_poly.type
_entity_poly.pdbx_seq_one_letter_code
_entity_poly.pdbx_strand_id
1 'polypeptide(L)'
;MALTLEYFYHHTQSKYQLCLLTPTANLDRLISWVHLVEDRSNCSFLRGNELIITTGMETAKPGELLPFVQQLADQHACGLVLNMGPYISSVPQEVNDWCLAHRFPLFAMPWEVHIADIMQDYCNEIISEKRTQDLRTEALEHALHMNISEKDIPVLEGFRGCFLLVSDQELSFPWYAHVRMGELFYYASVTLPSVPKEAHCGVSEPVSSPYSLPVQAKHAGRALTVSRIRSESLTHFRNIGLYNTVLAIDDPEVFAQAEKLLSPLTDPTLRQTLRSWLEHDGSIQAVAQELFMHRNTVNFRIKRLRRIFALDTALQKTELLLAFYMEDVRRIMASDE
;
A
#
# COMPACT_ATOMS: atom_id res chain seq x y z
N MET A 1 4.06 12.72 0.84
CA MET A 1 3.80 12.71 2.29
C MET A 1 2.70 13.72 2.56
N ALA A 2 1.58 13.30 3.13
CA ALA A 2 0.48 14.24 3.39
C ALA A 2 0.90 15.27 4.47
N LEU A 3 0.55 16.54 4.27
CA LEU A 3 0.85 17.63 5.21
C LEU A 3 0.01 17.46 6.49
N THR A 4 0.67 17.26 7.63
CA THR A 4 0.01 17.21 8.95
C THR A 4 0.07 18.58 9.64
N LEU A 5 -0.80 18.80 10.63
CA LEU A 5 -0.72 19.98 11.51
C LEU A 5 0.59 20.05 12.28
N GLU A 6 1.16 18.91 12.66
CA GLU A 6 2.47 18.85 13.32
C GLU A 6 3.58 19.38 12.41
N TYR A 7 3.64 18.90 11.16
CA TYR A 7 4.60 19.42 10.18
C TYR A 7 4.40 20.91 9.95
N PHE A 8 3.14 21.33 9.75
CA PHE A 8 2.79 22.73 9.55
C PHE A 8 3.31 23.59 10.70
N TYR A 9 2.98 23.23 11.95
CA TYR A 9 3.35 23.99 13.14
C TYR A 9 4.86 24.15 13.28
N HIS A 10 5.63 23.06 13.15
CA HIS A 10 7.09 23.14 13.28
C HIS A 10 7.75 24.03 12.21
N HIS A 11 7.19 24.10 10.99
CA HIS A 11 7.72 24.94 9.91
C HIS A 11 7.18 26.39 9.95
N THR A 12 5.99 26.63 10.53
CA THR A 12 5.40 27.97 10.66
C THR A 12 5.80 28.71 11.93
N GLN A 13 6.09 28.00 13.03
CA GLN A 13 6.26 28.60 14.36
C GLN A 13 7.31 29.72 14.36
N SER A 14 8.45 29.52 13.70
CA SER A 14 9.52 30.52 13.63
C SER A 14 9.25 31.60 12.58
N LYS A 15 8.77 31.21 11.39
CA LYS A 15 8.57 32.10 10.25
C LYS A 15 7.42 33.09 10.45
N TYR A 16 6.31 32.62 11.00
CA TYR A 16 5.09 33.39 11.21
C TYR A 16 4.74 33.60 12.69
N GLN A 17 5.66 33.27 13.59
CA GLN A 17 5.48 33.44 15.04
C GLN A 17 4.19 32.79 15.56
N LEU A 18 3.83 31.66 14.94
CA LEU A 18 2.59 30.95 15.25
C LEU A 18 2.69 30.27 16.61
N CYS A 19 1.74 30.54 17.51
CA CYS A 19 1.70 29.97 18.85
C CYS A 19 0.57 28.95 18.97
N LEU A 20 0.87 27.71 19.37
CA LEU A 20 -0.15 26.70 19.69
C LEU A 20 -0.72 26.99 21.08
N LEU A 21 -2.01 27.29 21.16
CA LEU A 21 -2.71 27.59 22.41
C LEU A 21 -3.25 26.34 23.10
N THR A 22 -3.35 25.22 22.37
CA THR A 22 -3.84 23.94 22.90
C THR A 22 -2.76 22.85 22.83
N PRO A 23 -1.86 22.75 23.82
CA PRO A 23 -0.71 21.82 23.79
C PRO A 23 -1.09 20.34 23.74
N THR A 24 -2.30 19.99 24.20
CA THR A 24 -2.82 18.62 24.24
C THR A 24 -3.63 18.24 23.00
N ALA A 25 -3.74 19.15 22.02
CA ALA A 25 -4.49 18.93 20.79
C ALA A 25 -3.87 17.82 19.93
N ASN A 26 -4.70 17.23 19.08
CA ASN A 26 -4.23 16.22 18.12
C ASN A 26 -3.67 16.91 16.86
N LEU A 27 -2.34 16.87 16.68
CA LEU A 27 -1.64 17.46 15.54
C LEU A 27 -1.39 16.47 14.39
N ASP A 28 -1.83 15.22 14.53
CA ASP A 28 -1.69 14.20 13.47
C ASP A 28 -2.70 14.39 12.33
N ARG A 29 -3.61 15.36 12.47
CA ARG A 29 -4.65 15.64 11.46
C ARG A 29 -4.00 16.19 10.20
N LEU A 30 -4.49 15.72 9.04
CA LEU A 30 -4.05 16.19 7.74
C LEU A 30 -4.59 17.59 7.45
N ILE A 31 -3.85 18.34 6.63
CA ILE A 31 -4.25 19.63 6.09
C ILE A 31 -4.57 19.44 4.61
N SER A 32 -5.83 19.60 4.25
CA SER A 32 -6.29 19.53 2.85
C SER A 32 -6.18 20.89 2.14
N TRP A 33 -6.31 21.98 2.90
CA TRP A 33 -6.28 23.36 2.40
C TRP A 33 -6.11 24.36 3.55
N VAL A 34 -5.66 25.58 3.26
CA VAL A 34 -5.66 26.70 4.21
C VAL A 34 -6.63 27.77 3.71
N HIS A 35 -7.61 28.15 4.52
CA HIS A 35 -8.72 29.01 4.09
C HIS A 35 -9.00 30.13 5.09
N LEU A 36 -9.29 31.34 4.58
CA LEU A 36 -9.75 32.47 5.39
C LEU A 36 -11.28 32.42 5.53
N VAL A 37 -11.79 32.23 6.73
CA VAL A 37 -13.24 32.25 7.02
C VAL A 37 -13.53 33.33 8.05
N GLU A 38 -14.39 34.27 7.68
CA GLU A 38 -14.82 35.35 8.58
C GLU A 38 -16.26 35.18 9.09
N ASP A 39 -17.10 34.41 8.39
CA ASP A 39 -18.52 34.20 8.73
C ASP A 39 -18.84 32.73 8.99
N ARG A 40 -19.70 32.47 9.97
CA ARG A 40 -20.30 31.17 10.30
C ARG A 40 -21.12 30.59 9.15
N SER A 41 -21.76 31.42 8.33
CA SER A 41 -22.54 30.93 7.20
C SER A 41 -21.68 30.18 6.17
N ASN A 42 -20.39 30.53 6.07
CA ASN A 42 -19.47 29.91 5.13
C ASN A 42 -18.93 28.56 5.61
N CYS A 43 -19.09 28.21 6.88
CA CYS A 43 -18.62 26.92 7.41
C CYS A 43 -19.30 25.72 6.72
N SER A 44 -20.51 25.88 6.14
CA SER A 44 -21.20 24.79 5.42
C SER A 44 -20.54 24.39 4.10
N PHE A 45 -19.57 25.17 3.60
CA PHE A 45 -18.84 24.85 2.36
C PHE A 45 -17.54 24.07 2.60
N LEU A 46 -17.19 23.83 3.86
CA LEU A 46 -16.02 23.05 4.22
C LEU A 46 -16.21 21.58 3.84
N ARG A 47 -15.13 20.94 3.38
CA ARG A 47 -15.07 19.55 2.93
C ARG A 47 -14.37 18.65 3.96
N GLY A 48 -13.82 19.24 5.01
CA GLY A 48 -13.07 18.56 6.06
C GLY A 48 -11.56 18.68 5.86
N ASN A 49 -10.85 18.63 6.99
CA ASN A 49 -9.39 18.77 7.10
C ASN A 49 -8.81 20.12 6.64
N GLU A 50 -9.64 21.15 6.43
CA GLU A 50 -9.13 22.51 6.20
C GLU A 50 -8.60 23.14 7.49
N LEU A 51 -7.49 23.86 7.38
CA LEU A 51 -6.99 24.76 8.42
C LEU A 51 -7.60 26.14 8.19
N ILE A 52 -8.37 26.62 9.16
CA ILE A 52 -9.09 27.88 9.04
C ILE A 52 -8.28 29.01 9.66
N ILE A 53 -8.21 30.14 8.98
CA ILE A 53 -7.70 31.40 9.51
C ILE A 53 -8.87 32.36 9.64
N THR A 54 -8.93 33.13 10.73
CA THR A 54 -9.91 34.20 10.90
C THR A 54 -9.25 35.42 11.54
N THR A 55 -9.61 36.61 11.07
CA THR A 55 -9.28 37.87 11.74
C THR A 55 -10.25 38.19 12.88
N GLY A 56 -11.41 37.53 12.91
CA GLY A 56 -12.46 37.83 13.87
C GLY A 56 -13.34 39.00 13.47
N MET A 57 -13.26 39.50 12.24
CA MET A 57 -13.96 40.73 11.84
C MET A 57 -15.47 40.62 12.02
N GLU A 58 -16.04 39.44 11.72
CA GLU A 58 -17.47 39.17 11.91
C GLU A 58 -17.75 38.21 13.08
N THR A 59 -16.77 37.36 13.46
CA THR A 59 -16.88 36.32 14.49
C THR A 59 -16.42 36.74 15.89
N ALA A 60 -15.67 37.84 16.06
CA ALA A 60 -15.20 38.31 17.36
C ALA A 60 -16.23 39.14 18.14
N LYS A 61 -17.50 39.14 17.71
CA LYS A 61 -18.59 39.70 18.52
C LYS A 61 -18.69 38.92 19.84
N PRO A 62 -19.01 39.57 20.97
CA PRO A 62 -19.08 38.91 22.27
C PRO A 62 -20.00 37.67 22.21
N GLY A 63 -19.45 36.49 22.52
CA GLY A 63 -20.17 35.22 22.54
C GLY A 63 -20.30 34.48 21.20
N GLU A 64 -19.80 35.03 20.08
CA GLU A 64 -19.94 34.38 18.75
C GLU A 64 -18.75 33.49 18.36
N LEU A 65 -17.57 33.71 18.96
CA LEU A 65 -16.35 32.98 18.60
C LEU A 65 -16.42 31.49 18.98
N LEU A 66 -16.98 31.16 20.15
CA LEU A 66 -17.14 29.76 20.57
C LEU A 66 -18.10 28.98 19.66
N PRO A 67 -19.32 29.48 19.35
CA PRO A 67 -20.20 28.87 18.36
C PRO A 67 -19.56 28.69 16.97
N PHE A 68 -18.71 29.64 16.54
CA PHE A 68 -17.95 29.50 15.30
C PHE A 68 -16.95 28.34 15.39
N VAL A 69 -16.15 28.25 16.45
CA VAL A 69 -15.20 27.14 16.65
C VAL A 69 -15.90 25.79 16.68
N GLN A 70 -17.04 25.69 17.39
CA GLN A 70 -17.85 24.47 17.44
C GLN A 70 -18.31 24.04 16.04
N GLN A 71 -18.81 24.99 15.25
CA GLN A 71 -19.26 24.73 13.89
C GLN A 71 -18.12 24.27 12.98
N LEU A 72 -16.91 24.81 13.13
CA LEU A 72 -15.74 24.34 12.39
C LEU A 72 -15.37 22.89 12.75
N ALA A 73 -15.43 22.54 14.03
CA ALA A 73 -15.15 21.18 14.47
C ALA A 73 -16.21 20.18 13.98
N ASP A 74 -17.49 20.58 13.98
CA ASP A 74 -18.60 19.79 13.42
C ASP A 74 -18.41 19.53 11.92
N GLN A 75 -17.85 20.48 11.18
CA GLN A 75 -17.49 20.35 9.76
C GLN A 75 -16.11 19.68 9.54
N HIS A 76 -15.52 19.13 10.60
CA HIS A 76 -14.26 18.40 10.56
C HIS A 76 -13.06 19.22 10.07
N ALA A 77 -13.06 20.54 10.27
CA ALA A 77 -11.85 21.36 10.11
C ALA A 77 -10.71 20.79 10.97
N CYS A 78 -9.47 20.84 10.47
CA CYS A 78 -8.35 20.25 11.20
C CYS A 78 -7.89 21.15 12.35
N GLY A 79 -8.02 22.47 12.23
CA GLY A 79 -7.71 23.44 13.28
C GLY A 79 -8.13 24.88 12.95
N LEU A 80 -7.89 25.80 13.88
CA LEU A 80 -8.18 27.23 13.73
C LEU A 80 -6.96 28.08 14.08
N VAL A 81 -6.64 29.06 13.25
CA VAL A 81 -5.66 30.12 13.47
C VAL A 81 -6.40 31.43 13.69
N LEU A 82 -6.24 32.01 14.87
CA LEU A 82 -6.74 33.34 15.20
C LEU A 82 -5.66 34.38 14.88
N ASN A 83 -5.97 35.31 13.97
CA ASN A 83 -5.10 36.45 13.72
C ASN A 83 -5.34 37.51 14.80
N MET A 84 -4.43 37.57 15.77
CA MET A 84 -4.52 38.38 16.98
C MET A 84 -4.21 39.83 16.66
N GLY A 85 -5.17 40.73 16.89
CA GLY A 85 -5.07 42.12 16.47
C GLY A 85 -6.29 42.96 16.85
N PRO A 86 -6.77 43.87 15.96
CA PRO A 86 -7.82 44.84 16.29
C PRO A 86 -9.15 44.23 16.71
N TYR A 87 -9.52 43.07 16.13
CA TYR A 87 -10.81 42.42 16.37
C TYR A 87 -10.72 41.35 17.46
N ILE A 88 -9.59 40.63 17.54
CA ILE A 88 -9.33 39.62 18.59
C ILE A 88 -8.06 40.02 19.32
N SER A 89 -8.21 40.72 20.44
CA SER A 89 -7.08 41.14 21.28
C SER A 89 -6.61 40.06 22.26
N SER A 90 -7.54 39.20 22.70
CA SER A 90 -7.27 38.05 23.55
C SER A 90 -8.28 36.94 23.24
N VAL A 91 -7.85 35.69 23.39
CA VAL A 91 -8.72 34.54 23.17
C VAL A 91 -9.62 34.36 24.40
N PRO A 92 -10.96 34.36 24.26
CA PRO A 92 -11.88 34.12 25.36
C PRO A 92 -11.60 32.76 26.02
N GLN A 93 -11.66 32.73 27.36
CA GLN A 93 -11.33 31.52 28.12
C GLN A 93 -12.26 30.35 27.80
N GLU A 94 -13.54 30.62 27.54
CA GLU A 94 -14.52 29.62 27.11
C GLU A 94 -14.13 28.90 25.80
N VAL A 95 -13.47 29.61 24.86
CA VAL A 95 -12.98 29.02 23.60
C VAL A 95 -11.80 28.11 23.88
N ASN A 96 -10.85 28.57 24.69
CA ASN A 96 -9.66 27.80 25.04
C ASN A 96 -10.02 26.51 25.79
N ASP A 97 -10.90 26.63 26.80
CA ASP A 97 -11.37 25.50 27.60
C ASP A 97 -12.10 24.46 26.73
N TRP A 98 -12.95 24.93 25.80
CA TRP A 98 -13.64 24.05 24.86
C TRP A 98 -12.66 23.33 23.93
N CYS A 99 -11.69 24.05 23.34
CA CYS A 99 -10.69 23.44 22.45
C CYS A 99 -9.80 22.44 23.19
N LEU A 100 -9.39 22.72 24.44
CA LEU A 100 -8.64 21.78 25.28
C LEU A 100 -9.45 20.52 25.57
N ALA A 101 -10.72 20.67 25.95
CA ALA A 101 -11.61 19.55 26.26
C ALA A 101 -11.84 18.63 25.04
N HIS A 102 -11.94 19.21 23.84
CA HIS A 102 -12.18 18.48 22.59
C HIS A 102 -10.89 18.13 21.82
N ARG A 103 -9.72 18.50 22.36
CA ARG A 103 -8.40 18.36 21.71
C ARG A 103 -8.35 19.00 20.31
N PHE A 104 -9.10 20.09 20.12
CA PHE A 104 -9.16 20.84 18.87
C PHE A 104 -7.94 21.78 18.76
N PRO A 105 -7.14 21.69 17.69
CA PRO A 105 -5.97 22.55 17.49
C PRO A 105 -6.37 24.03 17.32
N LEU A 106 -5.85 24.88 18.21
CA LEU A 106 -6.07 26.33 18.19
C LEU A 106 -4.72 27.04 18.21
N PHE A 107 -4.52 27.93 17.25
CA PHE A 107 -3.29 28.70 17.10
C PHE A 107 -3.57 30.20 17.18
N ALA A 108 -2.61 30.96 17.68
CA ALA A 108 -2.56 32.41 17.60
C ALA A 108 -1.46 32.84 16.64
N MET A 109 -1.79 33.77 15.75
CA MET A 109 -0.86 34.41 14.81
C MET A 109 -0.86 35.93 15.05
N PRO A 110 0.29 36.61 15.05
CA PRO A 110 0.33 38.08 15.21
C PRO A 110 -0.26 38.84 14.03
N TRP A 111 -0.87 40.01 14.27
CA TRP A 111 -1.48 40.86 13.25
C TRP A 111 -0.52 41.31 12.15
N GLU A 112 0.77 41.43 12.47
CA GLU A 112 1.82 41.86 11.55
C GLU A 112 2.08 40.83 10.45
N VAL A 113 1.63 39.59 10.65
CA VAL A 113 1.72 38.54 9.65
C VAL A 113 0.61 38.69 8.62
N HIS A 114 1.00 38.82 7.36
CA HIS A 114 0.04 38.84 6.26
C HIS A 114 -0.55 37.44 6.06
N ILE A 115 -1.87 37.33 6.27
CA ILE A 115 -2.62 36.09 6.04
C ILE A 115 -2.40 35.54 4.62
N ALA A 116 -2.23 36.43 3.64
CA ALA A 116 -1.95 36.05 2.27
C ALA A 116 -0.65 35.24 2.12
N ASP A 117 0.39 35.55 2.91
CA ASP A 117 1.70 34.88 2.82
C ASP A 117 1.61 33.44 3.30
N ILE A 118 0.98 33.21 4.46
CA ILE A 118 0.77 31.87 5.00
C ILE A 118 -0.18 31.06 4.10
N MET A 119 -1.25 31.68 3.58
CA MET A 119 -2.15 31.00 2.64
C MET A 119 -1.42 30.61 1.36
N GLN A 120 -0.64 31.51 0.76
CA GLN A 120 0.08 31.23 -0.48
C GLN A 120 1.10 30.12 -0.30
N ASP A 121 1.94 30.20 0.72
CA ASP A 121 3.03 29.24 0.91
C ASP A 121 2.49 27.82 1.14
N TYR A 122 1.51 27.65 2.02
CA TYR A 122 0.99 26.32 2.33
C TYR A 122 0.04 25.80 1.27
N CYS A 123 -0.79 26.63 0.64
CA CYS A 123 -1.57 26.15 -0.51
C CYS A 123 -0.64 25.72 -1.65
N ASN A 124 0.45 26.46 -1.92
CA ASN A 124 1.42 26.05 -2.93
C ASN A 124 2.12 24.74 -2.55
N GLU A 125 2.49 24.55 -1.29
CA GLU A 125 3.10 23.31 -0.80
C GLU A 125 2.13 22.12 -0.91
N ILE A 126 0.87 22.28 -0.48
CA ILE A 126 -0.19 21.27 -0.60
C ILE A 126 -0.40 20.89 -2.07
N ILE A 127 -0.52 21.87 -2.96
CA ILE A 127 -0.72 21.65 -4.40
C ILE A 127 0.51 20.96 -5.00
N SER A 128 1.71 21.39 -4.63
CA SER A 128 2.96 20.82 -5.13
C SER A 128 3.08 19.35 -4.75
N GLU A 129 2.85 19.01 -3.48
CA GLU A 129 2.93 17.64 -3.00
C GLU A 129 1.89 16.74 -3.68
N LYS A 130 0.65 17.23 -3.80
CA LYS A 130 -0.42 16.51 -4.50
C LYS A 130 -0.06 16.28 -5.97
N ARG A 131 0.42 17.31 -6.66
CA ARG A 131 0.87 17.22 -8.05
C ARG A 131 2.02 16.22 -8.22
N THR A 132 2.99 16.23 -7.31
CA THR A 132 4.09 15.24 -7.33
C THR A 132 3.56 13.83 -7.14
N GLN A 133 2.58 13.63 -6.27
CA GLN A 133 1.97 12.33 -6.06
C GLN A 133 1.18 11.85 -7.30
N ASP A 134 0.38 12.73 -7.89
CA ASP A 134 -0.39 12.45 -9.10
C ASP A 134 0.55 12.07 -10.27
N LEU A 135 1.65 12.82 -10.45
CA LEU A 135 2.67 12.52 -11.45
C LEU A 135 3.34 11.15 -11.24
N ARG A 136 3.64 10.78 -9.99
CA ARG A 136 4.22 9.47 -9.67
C ARG A 136 3.24 8.34 -9.99
N THR A 137 1.97 8.51 -9.62
CA THR A 137 0.90 7.55 -9.89
C THR A 137 0.69 7.37 -11.39
N GLU A 138 0.58 8.46 -12.16
CA GLU A 138 0.42 8.42 -13.62
C GLU A 138 1.64 7.76 -14.29
N ALA A 139 2.86 8.13 -13.89
CA ALA A 139 4.08 7.54 -14.44
C ALA A 139 4.20 6.04 -14.11
N LEU A 140 3.82 5.62 -12.90
CA LEU A 140 3.76 4.20 -12.54
C LEU A 140 2.73 3.48 -13.42
N GLU A 141 1.53 4.02 -13.58
CA GLU A 141 0.48 3.43 -14.42
C GLU A 141 0.93 3.28 -15.87
N HIS A 142 1.59 4.29 -16.45
CA HIS A 142 2.20 4.21 -17.77
C HIS A 142 3.24 3.08 -17.85
N ALA A 143 4.09 2.93 -16.83
CA ALA A 143 5.08 1.85 -16.78
C ALA A 143 4.44 0.46 -16.68
N LEU A 144 3.36 0.31 -15.89
CA LEU A 144 2.62 -0.95 -15.78
C LEU A 144 1.98 -1.37 -17.11
N HIS A 145 1.53 -0.40 -17.91
CA HIS A 145 1.00 -0.63 -19.27
C HIS A 145 2.09 -0.74 -20.35
N MET A 146 3.37 -0.78 -19.98
CA MET A 146 4.51 -0.77 -20.92
C MET A 146 4.51 0.43 -21.88
N ASN A 147 3.94 1.56 -21.47
CA ASN A 147 3.77 2.77 -22.27
C ASN A 147 4.58 3.95 -21.68
N ILE A 148 5.88 3.73 -21.42
CA ILE A 148 6.77 4.75 -20.84
C ILE A 148 7.14 5.77 -21.92
N SER A 149 6.84 7.04 -21.68
CA SER A 149 7.23 8.16 -22.53
C SER A 149 8.42 8.94 -21.96
N GLU A 150 9.08 9.77 -22.77
CA GLU A 150 10.25 10.56 -22.33
C GLU A 150 9.93 11.49 -21.15
N LYS A 151 8.68 11.98 -21.04
CA LYS A 151 8.22 12.81 -19.91
C LYS A 151 8.14 12.05 -18.59
N ASP A 152 7.97 10.73 -18.62
CA ASP A 152 7.84 9.91 -17.41
C ASP A 152 9.21 9.61 -16.79
N ILE A 153 10.27 9.56 -17.60
CA ILE A 153 11.62 9.15 -17.17
C ILE A 153 12.12 9.92 -15.94
N PRO A 154 12.05 11.26 -15.85
CA PRO A 154 12.52 11.98 -14.66
C PRO A 154 11.77 11.61 -13.39
N VAL A 155 10.48 11.31 -13.49
CA VAL A 155 9.64 10.89 -12.35
C VAL A 155 9.96 9.44 -11.97
N LEU A 156 10.10 8.57 -12.97
CA LEU A 156 10.41 7.15 -12.79
C LEU A 156 11.82 6.90 -12.25
N GLU A 157 12.78 7.81 -12.48
CA GLU A 157 14.10 7.74 -11.85
C GLU A 157 14.01 7.73 -10.31
N GLY A 158 13.01 8.42 -9.74
CA GLY A 158 12.73 8.40 -8.30
C GLY A 158 12.25 7.04 -7.75
N PHE A 159 11.88 6.09 -8.61
CA PHE A 159 11.47 4.75 -8.19
C PHE A 159 12.66 3.81 -7.96
N ARG A 160 13.89 4.22 -8.29
CA ARG A 160 15.07 3.37 -8.05
C ARG A 160 15.18 2.98 -6.58
N GLY A 161 15.41 1.69 -6.33
CA GLY A 161 15.45 1.12 -4.99
C GLY A 161 14.09 0.80 -4.37
N CYS A 162 12.97 1.26 -4.96
CA CYS A 162 11.65 0.82 -4.53
C CYS A 162 11.41 -0.64 -4.92
N PHE A 163 10.70 -1.36 -4.07
CA PHE A 163 10.04 -2.62 -4.43
C PHE A 163 8.67 -2.30 -5.04
N LEU A 164 8.23 -3.12 -6.00
CA LEU A 164 6.84 -3.19 -6.38
C LEU A 164 6.15 -4.28 -5.57
N LEU A 165 5.05 -3.93 -4.93
CA LEU A 165 4.16 -4.83 -4.23
C LEU A 165 2.82 -4.85 -4.96
N VAL A 166 2.29 -6.04 -5.22
CA VAL A 166 0.95 -6.22 -5.77
C VAL A 166 0.12 -6.98 -4.75
N SER A 167 -1.07 -6.48 -4.45
CA SER A 167 -2.03 -7.10 -3.54
C SER A 167 -3.39 -7.27 -4.21
N ASP A 168 -4.12 -8.29 -3.77
CA ASP A 168 -5.53 -8.50 -4.09
C ASP A 168 -6.50 -7.74 -3.17
N GLN A 169 -5.97 -7.00 -2.20
CA GLN A 169 -6.74 -6.13 -1.32
C GLN A 169 -6.05 -4.78 -1.16
N GLU A 170 -6.83 -3.76 -0.79
CA GLU A 170 -6.27 -2.45 -0.50
C GLU A 170 -5.53 -2.47 0.84
N LEU A 171 -4.27 -2.07 0.81
CA LEU A 171 -3.40 -2.01 1.98
C LEU A 171 -3.20 -0.58 2.46
N SER A 172 -3.28 -0.38 3.78
CA SER A 172 -2.99 0.91 4.42
C SER A 172 -1.57 0.92 4.98
N PHE A 173 -0.64 1.54 4.28
CA PHE A 173 0.75 1.71 4.70
C PHE A 173 1.45 2.85 3.95
N PRO A 174 2.64 3.30 4.37
CA PRO A 174 3.41 4.30 3.63
C PRO A 174 3.91 3.75 2.28
N TRP A 175 3.51 4.40 1.19
CA TRP A 175 3.94 4.08 -0.17
C TRP A 175 4.45 5.33 -0.89
N TYR A 176 5.31 5.12 -1.88
CA TYR A 176 5.85 6.16 -2.76
C TYR A 176 4.89 6.49 -3.92
N ALA A 177 4.27 5.45 -4.48
CA ALA A 177 3.20 5.56 -5.46
C ALA A 177 2.24 4.37 -5.32
N HIS A 178 0.98 4.57 -5.71
CA HIS A 178 -0.06 3.54 -5.65
C HIS A 178 -0.98 3.69 -6.87
N VAL A 179 -1.25 2.57 -7.55
CA VAL A 179 -2.16 2.48 -8.70
C VAL A 179 -3.05 1.26 -8.50
N ARG A 180 -4.36 1.40 -8.76
CA ARG A 180 -5.29 0.27 -8.84
C ARG A 180 -5.50 -0.10 -10.30
N MET A 181 -5.28 -1.37 -10.65
CA MET A 181 -5.54 -1.90 -12.00
C MET A 181 -6.50 -3.09 -11.90
N GLY A 182 -7.76 -2.86 -12.29
CA GLY A 182 -8.83 -3.84 -12.12
C GLY A 182 -9.08 -4.13 -10.63
N GLU A 183 -8.90 -5.40 -10.25
CA GLU A 183 -9.05 -5.86 -8.85
C GLU A 183 -7.73 -5.84 -8.06
N LEU A 184 -6.61 -5.54 -8.71
CA LEU A 184 -5.29 -5.55 -8.08
C LEU A 184 -4.82 -4.15 -7.70
N PHE A 185 -4.09 -4.07 -6.60
CA PHE A 185 -3.49 -2.85 -6.05
C PHE A 185 -1.97 -2.93 -6.16
N TYR A 186 -1.36 -1.99 -6.87
CA TYR A 186 0.06 -1.90 -7.13
C TYR A 186 0.67 -0.77 -6.30
N TYR A 187 1.67 -1.08 -5.51
CA TYR A 187 2.38 -0.12 -4.66
C TYR A 187 3.86 -0.10 -5.01
N ALA A 188 4.44 1.09 -5.14
CA ALA A 188 5.88 1.27 -5.07
C ALA A 188 6.26 1.72 -3.66
N SER A 189 7.17 1.01 -2.99
CA SER A 189 7.64 1.41 -1.67
C SER A 189 9.06 0.95 -1.39
N VAL A 190 9.79 1.71 -0.57
CA VAL A 190 11.13 1.34 -0.08
C VAL A 190 11.07 0.39 1.12
N THR A 191 9.92 0.36 1.81
CA THR A 191 9.64 -0.52 2.95
C THR A 191 8.45 -1.40 2.65
N LEU A 192 8.45 -2.63 3.17
CA LEU A 192 7.34 -3.55 2.99
C LEU A 192 6.39 -3.48 4.18
N PRO A 193 5.06 -3.54 3.94
CA PRO A 193 4.07 -3.52 5.00
C PRO A 193 3.99 -4.85 5.74
N SER A 194 3.38 -4.80 6.93
CA SER A 194 2.77 -6.00 7.51
C SER A 194 1.47 -6.27 6.75
N VAL A 195 1.36 -7.45 6.13
CA VAL A 195 0.18 -7.82 5.34
C VAL A 195 -0.85 -8.54 6.24
N PRO A 196 -2.15 -8.20 6.13
CA PRO A 196 -3.23 -8.96 6.78
C PRO A 196 -3.17 -10.45 6.43
N LYS A 197 -3.70 -11.32 7.29
CA LYS A 197 -3.65 -12.77 7.04
C LYS A 197 -4.55 -13.20 5.87
N GLU A 198 -5.59 -12.43 5.61
CA GLU A 198 -6.59 -12.70 4.57
C GLU A 198 -6.18 -12.14 3.20
N ALA A 199 -5.13 -11.32 3.12
CA ALA A 199 -4.66 -10.70 1.89
C ALA A 199 -3.46 -11.47 1.33
N HIS A 200 -3.39 -11.60 0.01
CA HIS A 200 -2.22 -12.15 -0.67
C HIS A 200 -1.44 -11.02 -1.34
N CYS A 201 -0.12 -11.05 -1.17
CA CYS A 201 0.80 -10.08 -1.72
C CYS A 201 1.99 -10.73 -2.41
N GLY A 202 2.37 -10.15 -3.54
CA GLY A 202 3.61 -10.46 -4.26
C GLY A 202 4.56 -9.28 -4.27
N VAL A 203 5.84 -9.52 -4.03
CA VAL A 203 6.88 -8.48 -3.99
C VAL A 203 7.94 -8.75 -5.05
N SER A 204 8.29 -7.74 -5.83
CA SER A 204 9.36 -7.78 -6.83
C SER A 204 10.76 -7.74 -6.21
N GLU A 205 11.79 -7.79 -7.06
CA GLU A 205 13.10 -7.27 -6.68
C GLU A 205 13.10 -5.73 -6.76
N PRO A 206 14.07 -5.03 -6.15
CA PRO A 206 14.17 -3.57 -6.26
C PRO A 206 14.23 -3.11 -7.72
N VAL A 207 13.54 -2.01 -8.01
CA VAL A 207 13.62 -1.31 -9.29
C VAL A 207 15.02 -0.76 -9.47
N SER A 208 15.71 -1.17 -10.53
CA SER A 208 17.08 -0.75 -10.80
C SER A 208 17.14 0.44 -11.76
N SER A 209 16.14 0.60 -12.62
CA SER A 209 15.98 1.72 -13.58
C SER A 209 14.49 1.90 -13.98
N PRO A 210 14.11 3.05 -14.57
CA PRO A 210 12.75 3.26 -15.10
C PRO A 210 12.26 2.13 -16.01
N TYR A 211 13.12 1.65 -16.90
CA TYR A 211 12.81 0.58 -17.86
C TYR A 211 12.65 -0.80 -17.22
N SER A 212 13.08 -0.97 -15.96
CA SER A 212 12.90 -2.23 -15.22
C SER A 212 11.53 -2.35 -14.56
N LEU A 213 10.78 -1.24 -14.41
CA LEU A 213 9.47 -1.23 -13.75
C LEU A 213 8.47 -2.24 -14.33
N PRO A 214 8.28 -2.36 -15.67
CA PRO A 214 7.36 -3.35 -16.22
C PRO A 214 7.76 -4.79 -15.86
N VAL A 215 9.07 -5.08 -15.86
CA VAL A 215 9.59 -6.39 -15.47
C VAL A 215 9.36 -6.64 -13.98
N GLN A 216 9.58 -5.64 -13.12
CA GLN A 216 9.32 -5.77 -11.68
C GLN A 216 7.84 -5.92 -11.38
N ALA A 217 6.96 -5.28 -12.15
CA ALA A 217 5.52 -5.46 -12.02
C ALA A 217 5.12 -6.90 -12.36
N LYS A 218 5.69 -7.47 -13.43
CA LYS A 218 5.52 -8.88 -13.79
C LYS A 218 6.05 -9.81 -12.69
N HIS A 219 7.21 -9.50 -12.09
CA HIS A 219 7.77 -10.27 -10.98
C HIS A 219 6.86 -10.24 -9.74
N ALA A 220 6.36 -9.06 -9.35
CA ALA A 220 5.43 -8.93 -8.23
C ALA A 220 4.11 -9.67 -8.50
N GLY A 221 3.56 -9.57 -9.72
CA GLY A 221 2.37 -10.33 -10.13
C GLY A 221 2.58 -11.85 -10.05
N ARG A 222 3.72 -12.36 -10.52
CA ARG A 222 4.07 -13.79 -10.37
C ARG A 222 4.17 -14.21 -8.90
N ALA A 223 4.77 -13.36 -8.08
CA ALA A 223 4.87 -13.61 -6.65
C ALA A 223 3.49 -13.62 -5.98
N LEU A 224 2.54 -12.78 -6.42
CA LEU A 224 1.16 -12.79 -5.95
C LEU A 224 0.47 -14.12 -6.30
N THR A 225 0.61 -14.60 -7.53
CA THR A 225 0.05 -15.90 -7.93
C THR A 225 0.58 -17.03 -7.03
N VAL A 226 1.87 -17.03 -6.71
CA VAL A 226 2.48 -18.04 -5.83
C VAL A 226 2.06 -17.88 -4.37
N SER A 227 1.86 -16.64 -3.92
CA SER A 227 1.29 -16.32 -2.61
C SER A 227 -0.08 -16.97 -2.43
N ARG A 228 -0.95 -16.88 -3.46
CA ARG A 228 -2.24 -17.58 -3.51
C ARG A 228 -2.10 -19.11 -3.52
N ILE A 229 -1.21 -19.66 -4.35
CA ILE A 229 -0.95 -21.11 -4.43
C ILE A 229 -0.54 -21.68 -3.07
N ARG A 230 0.37 -20.98 -2.36
CA ARG A 230 0.89 -21.40 -1.06
C ARG A 230 -0.02 -21.02 0.11
N SER A 231 -1.07 -20.22 -0.14
CA SER A 231 -1.91 -19.62 0.89
C SER A 231 -1.09 -18.84 1.94
N GLU A 232 -0.07 -18.12 1.47
CA GLU A 232 0.77 -17.23 2.27
C GLU A 232 0.26 -15.79 2.12
N SER A 233 0.47 -14.91 3.10
CA SER A 233 0.07 -13.51 2.95
C SER A 233 1.05 -12.69 2.10
N LEU A 234 2.34 -13.05 2.10
CA LEU A 234 3.39 -12.30 1.42
C LEU A 234 4.45 -13.25 0.86
N THR A 235 4.69 -13.16 -0.45
CA THR A 235 5.75 -13.92 -1.12
C THR A 235 6.66 -12.98 -1.91
N HIS A 236 7.98 -13.17 -1.76
CA HIS A 236 8.97 -12.47 -2.58
C HIS A 236 9.25 -13.22 -3.88
N PHE A 237 9.46 -12.50 -4.97
CA PHE A 237 9.79 -13.06 -6.28
C PHE A 237 11.00 -14.00 -6.23
N ARG A 238 12.09 -13.63 -5.53
CA ARG A 238 13.26 -14.52 -5.35
C ARG A 238 12.95 -15.89 -4.72
N ASN A 239 11.82 -16.04 -4.04
CA ASN A 239 11.43 -17.25 -3.32
C ASN A 239 10.40 -18.11 -4.08
N ILE A 240 10.04 -17.76 -5.31
CA ILE A 240 9.03 -18.52 -6.07
C ILE A 240 9.61 -19.73 -6.81
N GLY A 241 10.92 -19.81 -7.01
CA GLY A 241 11.60 -20.97 -7.59
C GLY A 241 11.03 -21.35 -8.97
N LEU A 242 10.75 -22.65 -9.17
CA LEU A 242 10.27 -23.20 -10.45
C LEU A 242 8.93 -22.60 -10.91
N TYR A 243 8.12 -22.03 -10.01
CA TYR A 243 6.90 -21.33 -10.41
C TYR A 243 7.20 -20.16 -11.36
N ASN A 244 8.37 -19.52 -11.27
CA ASN A 244 8.75 -18.46 -12.23
C ASN A 244 8.80 -18.98 -13.67
N THR A 245 9.34 -20.20 -13.85
CA THR A 245 9.43 -20.85 -15.16
C THR A 245 8.06 -21.25 -15.65
N VAL A 246 7.24 -21.84 -14.80
CA VAL A 246 5.87 -22.24 -15.16
C VAL A 246 5.01 -21.04 -15.54
N LEU A 247 5.05 -19.96 -14.76
CA LEU A 247 4.32 -18.70 -15.02
C LEU A 247 4.90 -17.91 -16.23
N ALA A 248 5.90 -18.44 -16.93
CA ALA A 248 6.37 -17.92 -18.20
C ALA A 248 5.81 -18.69 -19.41
N ILE A 249 5.18 -19.84 -19.18
CA ILE A 249 4.56 -20.66 -20.21
C ILE A 249 3.18 -20.08 -20.51
N ASP A 250 2.97 -19.67 -21.76
CA ASP A 250 1.71 -19.13 -22.27
C ASP A 250 1.19 -20.02 -23.41
N ASP A 251 1.06 -21.32 -23.11
CA ASP A 251 0.63 -22.34 -24.07
C ASP A 251 -0.28 -23.38 -23.38
N PRO A 252 -1.61 -23.34 -23.65
CA PRO A 252 -2.57 -24.29 -23.08
C PRO A 252 -2.29 -25.76 -23.40
N GLU A 253 -1.66 -26.06 -24.55
CA GLU A 253 -1.32 -27.44 -24.92
C GLU A 253 -0.23 -28.01 -24.01
N VAL A 254 0.75 -27.19 -23.61
CA VAL A 254 1.81 -27.57 -22.67
C VAL A 254 1.20 -27.92 -21.31
N PHE A 255 0.23 -27.13 -20.82
CA PHE A 255 -0.50 -27.45 -19.59
C PHE A 255 -1.30 -28.76 -19.72
N ALA A 256 -1.98 -28.98 -20.84
CA ALA A 256 -2.72 -30.22 -21.08
C ALA A 256 -1.79 -31.45 -21.17
N GLN A 257 -0.58 -31.30 -21.70
CA GLN A 257 0.42 -32.37 -21.72
C GLN A 257 0.92 -32.70 -20.32
N ALA A 258 1.19 -31.69 -19.49
CA ALA A 258 1.60 -31.87 -18.10
C ALA A 258 0.54 -32.61 -17.26
N GLU A 259 -0.74 -32.26 -17.43
CA GLU A 259 -1.85 -32.97 -16.76
C GLU A 259 -1.92 -34.45 -17.14
N LYS A 260 -1.67 -34.78 -18.42
CA LYS A 260 -1.63 -36.17 -18.87
C LYS A 260 -0.54 -36.97 -18.17
N LEU A 261 0.61 -36.37 -17.85
CA LEU A 261 1.68 -37.03 -17.08
C LEU A 261 1.20 -37.44 -15.69
N LEU A 262 0.35 -36.66 -15.04
CA LEU A 262 -0.19 -36.96 -13.71
C LEU A 262 -1.48 -37.81 -13.76
N SER A 263 -2.09 -38.02 -14.92
CA SER A 263 -3.34 -38.77 -15.07
C SER A 263 -3.34 -40.20 -14.50
N PRO A 264 -2.22 -40.96 -14.50
CA PRO A 264 -2.20 -42.29 -13.86
C PRO A 264 -2.33 -42.24 -12.33
N LEU A 265 -2.21 -41.07 -11.71
CA LEU A 265 -2.14 -40.86 -10.27
C LEU A 265 -3.51 -40.45 -9.69
N THR A 266 -4.42 -41.41 -9.66
CA THR A 266 -5.81 -41.22 -9.18
C THR A 266 -5.94 -41.29 -7.65
N ASP A 267 -5.01 -41.95 -6.96
CA ASP A 267 -4.99 -42.08 -5.50
C ASP A 267 -4.42 -40.79 -4.85
N PRO A 268 -5.23 -39.99 -4.13
CA PRO A 268 -4.79 -38.73 -3.53
C PRO A 268 -3.63 -38.92 -2.55
N THR A 269 -3.59 -40.07 -1.88
CA THR A 269 -2.57 -40.39 -0.89
C THR A 269 -1.22 -40.65 -1.54
N LEU A 270 -1.21 -41.39 -2.66
CA LEU A 270 0.00 -41.55 -3.48
C LEU A 270 0.41 -40.24 -4.14
N ARG A 271 -0.56 -39.40 -4.54
CA ARG A 271 -0.32 -38.09 -5.14
C ARG A 271 0.44 -37.18 -4.20
N GLN A 272 -0.05 -37.01 -2.98
CA GLN A 272 0.61 -36.22 -1.93
C GLN A 272 2.01 -36.77 -1.62
N THR A 273 2.15 -38.11 -1.55
CA THR A 273 3.45 -38.73 -1.27
C THR A 273 4.45 -38.51 -2.41
N LEU A 274 4.02 -38.60 -3.67
CA LEU A 274 4.89 -38.35 -4.82
C LEU A 274 5.36 -36.90 -4.84
N ARG A 275 4.44 -35.95 -4.66
CA ARG A 275 4.77 -34.52 -4.63
C ARG A 275 5.81 -34.19 -3.56
N SER A 276 5.51 -34.54 -2.30
CA SER A 276 6.44 -34.35 -1.17
C SER A 276 7.80 -35.01 -1.43
N TRP A 277 7.82 -36.22 -2.02
CA TRP A 277 9.06 -36.93 -2.33
C TRP A 277 9.89 -36.24 -3.41
N LEU A 278 9.25 -35.66 -4.44
CA LEU A 278 9.94 -34.91 -5.48
C LEU A 278 10.48 -33.58 -4.95
N GLU A 279 9.71 -32.86 -4.13
CA GLU A 279 10.11 -31.59 -3.52
C GLU A 279 11.26 -31.74 -2.51
N HIS A 280 11.44 -32.93 -1.94
CA HIS A 280 12.54 -33.28 -1.01
C HIS A 280 13.65 -34.13 -1.64
N ASP A 281 13.92 -33.95 -2.94
CA ASP A 281 15.01 -34.63 -3.68
C ASP A 281 15.01 -36.17 -3.57
N GLY A 282 13.85 -36.76 -3.34
CA GLY A 282 13.66 -38.18 -3.15
C GLY A 282 13.96 -38.71 -1.74
N SER A 283 14.04 -37.83 -0.74
CA SER A 283 14.28 -38.20 0.66
C SER A 283 13.05 -38.86 1.31
N ILE A 284 13.17 -40.13 1.67
CA ILE A 284 12.12 -40.88 2.37
C ILE A 284 11.93 -40.34 3.79
N GLN A 285 13.03 -39.93 4.45
CA GLN A 285 13.02 -39.42 5.81
C GLN A 285 12.29 -38.07 5.89
N ALA A 286 12.56 -37.18 4.94
CA ALA A 286 11.89 -35.87 4.89
C ALA A 286 10.39 -36.02 4.67
N VAL A 287 9.97 -36.85 3.71
CA VAL A 287 8.55 -37.16 3.45
C VAL A 287 7.86 -37.77 4.67
N ALA A 288 8.55 -38.70 5.37
CA ALA A 288 8.03 -39.31 6.57
C ALA A 288 7.77 -38.28 7.69
N GLN A 289 8.67 -37.31 7.83
CA GLN A 289 8.54 -36.23 8.80
C GLN A 289 7.43 -35.25 8.42
N GLU A 290 7.42 -34.77 7.17
CA GLU A 290 6.44 -33.81 6.65
C GLU A 290 5.02 -34.36 6.71
N LEU A 291 4.82 -35.60 6.24
CA LEU A 291 3.49 -36.23 6.18
C LEU A 291 3.11 -36.95 7.49
N PHE A 292 3.94 -36.84 8.54
CA PHE A 292 3.73 -37.51 9.84
C PHE A 292 3.48 -39.02 9.72
N MET A 293 4.32 -39.69 8.91
CA MET A 293 4.18 -41.10 8.57
C MET A 293 5.41 -41.92 8.98
N HIS A 294 5.22 -43.23 9.17
CA HIS A 294 6.36 -44.13 9.31
C HIS A 294 7.10 -44.31 7.98
N ARG A 295 8.45 -44.32 8.02
CA ARG A 295 9.33 -44.48 6.83
C ARG A 295 9.01 -45.71 5.97
N ASN A 296 8.53 -46.80 6.59
CA ASN A 296 8.18 -48.03 5.86
C ASN A 296 6.96 -47.81 4.96
N THR A 297 6.00 -47.02 5.42
CA THR A 297 4.80 -46.68 4.64
C THR A 297 5.18 -45.80 3.45
N VAL A 298 6.05 -44.80 3.65
CA VAL A 298 6.60 -43.99 2.55
C VAL A 298 7.30 -44.89 1.53
N ASN A 299 8.21 -45.77 1.97
CA ASN A 299 8.88 -46.73 1.10
C ASN A 299 7.92 -47.59 0.28
N PHE A 300 6.85 -48.10 0.90
CA PHE A 300 5.84 -48.88 0.21
C PHE A 300 5.15 -48.06 -0.89
N ARG A 301 4.77 -46.82 -0.60
CA ARG A 301 4.15 -45.91 -1.57
C ARG A 301 5.11 -45.57 -2.71
N ILE A 302 6.38 -45.26 -2.43
CA ILE A 302 7.40 -44.98 -3.46
C ILE A 302 7.64 -46.22 -4.35
N LYS A 303 7.66 -47.43 -3.78
CA LYS A 303 7.75 -48.67 -4.58
C LYS A 303 6.58 -48.82 -5.55
N ARG A 304 5.36 -48.46 -5.13
CA ARG A 304 4.18 -48.45 -6.01
C ARG A 304 4.29 -47.38 -7.09
N LEU A 305 4.71 -46.16 -6.72
CA LEU A 305 4.91 -45.04 -7.66
C LEU A 305 5.97 -45.35 -8.73
N ARG A 306 7.06 -46.03 -8.38
CA ARG A 306 8.07 -46.49 -9.36
C ARG A 306 7.50 -47.44 -10.43
N ARG A 307 6.51 -48.27 -10.08
CA ARG A 307 5.84 -49.15 -11.07
C ARG A 307 4.94 -48.38 -12.03
N ILE A 308 4.44 -47.22 -11.62
CA ILE A 308 3.55 -46.38 -12.42
C ILE A 308 4.36 -45.48 -13.36
N PHE A 309 5.41 -44.83 -12.82
CA PHE A 309 6.11 -43.73 -13.50
C PHE A 309 7.56 -44.02 -13.88
N ALA A 310 8.08 -45.22 -13.55
CA ALA A 310 9.48 -45.60 -13.81
C ALA A 310 10.47 -44.50 -13.35
N LEU A 311 10.43 -44.11 -12.07
CA LEU A 311 11.16 -42.95 -11.48
C LEU A 311 12.68 -43.15 -11.34
N ASP A 312 13.32 -43.64 -12.39
CA ASP A 312 14.71 -44.10 -12.39
C ASP A 312 15.69 -42.97 -12.75
N THR A 313 15.26 -42.00 -13.54
CA THR A 313 16.09 -40.88 -13.99
C THR A 313 15.74 -39.56 -13.30
N ALA A 314 16.67 -38.61 -13.30
CA ALA A 314 16.40 -37.25 -12.85
C ALA A 314 15.38 -36.55 -13.77
N LEU A 315 15.44 -36.80 -15.09
CA LEU A 315 14.54 -36.19 -16.07
C LEU A 315 13.08 -36.51 -15.77
N GLN A 316 12.74 -37.79 -15.58
CA GLN A 316 11.36 -38.22 -15.27
C GLN A 316 10.82 -37.57 -13.98
N LYS A 317 11.68 -37.42 -12.97
CA LYS A 317 11.32 -36.76 -11.71
C LYS A 317 11.04 -35.27 -11.94
N THR A 318 11.87 -34.59 -12.71
CA THR A 318 11.70 -33.18 -13.05
C THR A 318 10.44 -32.94 -13.88
N GLU A 319 10.14 -33.80 -14.87
CA GLU A 319 8.91 -33.72 -15.66
C GLU A 319 7.66 -33.79 -14.79
N LEU A 320 7.64 -34.72 -13.82
CA LEU A 320 6.52 -34.86 -12.89
C LEU A 320 6.44 -33.71 -11.88
N LEU A 321 7.59 -33.21 -11.41
CA LEU A 321 7.62 -32.06 -10.50
C LEU A 321 7.08 -30.81 -11.19
N LEU A 322 7.51 -30.54 -12.43
CA LEU A 322 6.97 -29.45 -13.25
C LEU A 322 5.47 -29.63 -13.47
N ALA A 323 5.01 -30.85 -13.74
CA ALA A 323 3.58 -31.10 -13.92
C ALA A 323 2.75 -30.73 -12.68
N PHE A 324 3.24 -30.99 -11.46
CA PHE A 324 2.56 -30.55 -10.24
C PHE A 324 2.48 -29.02 -10.14
N TYR A 325 3.55 -28.31 -10.49
CA TYR A 325 3.59 -26.85 -10.42
C TYR A 325 2.68 -26.22 -11.48
N MET A 326 2.59 -26.83 -12.66
CA MET A 326 1.66 -26.42 -13.72
C MET A 326 0.20 -26.60 -13.31
N GLU A 327 -0.13 -27.71 -12.65
CA GLU A 327 -1.47 -27.94 -12.11
C GLU A 327 -1.86 -26.88 -11.05
N ASP A 328 -0.93 -26.54 -10.14
CA ASP A 328 -1.18 -25.49 -9.14
C ASP A 328 -1.48 -24.14 -9.78
N VAL A 329 -0.68 -23.74 -10.78
CA VAL A 329 -0.87 -22.48 -11.51
C VAL A 329 -2.21 -22.48 -12.23
N ARG A 330 -2.55 -23.56 -12.94
CA ARG A 330 -3.82 -23.67 -13.65
C ARG A 330 -5.03 -23.58 -12.72
N ARG A 331 -4.93 -24.17 -11.52
CA ARG A 331 -6.01 -24.12 -10.51
C ARG A 331 -6.34 -22.68 -10.10
N ILE A 332 -5.33 -21.83 -9.93
CA ILE A 332 -5.54 -20.41 -9.56
C ILE A 332 -5.99 -19.58 -10.77
N MET A 333 -5.41 -19.80 -11.95
CA MET A 333 -5.81 -19.05 -13.15
C MET A 333 -7.27 -19.32 -13.54
N ALA A 334 -7.75 -20.55 -13.37
CA ALA A 334 -9.15 -20.91 -13.61
C ALA A 334 -10.13 -20.37 -12.56
N SER A 335 -9.66 -19.85 -11.42
CA SER A 335 -10.50 -19.16 -10.43
C SER A 335 -10.55 -17.65 -10.61
N ASP A 336 -9.66 -17.09 -11.43
CA ASP A 336 -9.61 -15.66 -11.78
C ASP A 336 -10.37 -15.34 -13.10
N GLU A 337 -10.83 -16.35 -13.84
CA GLU A 337 -11.72 -16.27 -15.03
C GLU A 337 -13.19 -16.50 -14.66
#